data_AF-A0A522DUI9-F1
#
_entry.id   AF-A0A522DUI9-F1
#
_cell.length_a   1.000
_cell.length_b   1.000
_cell.length_c   1.000
_cell.angle_alpha   90.00
_cell.angle_beta   90.00
_cell.angle_gamma   90.00
#
_symmetry.space_group_name_H-M   'P 1'
#
loop_
_entity.id
_entity.type
_entity.pdbx_description
1 polymer ?
#
loop_
_entity_poly.entity_id
_entity_poly.type
_entity_poly.pdbx_seq_one_letter_code
_entity_poly.pdbx_strand_id
1 'polypeptide(L)'
;LVSLGIVGSASWVAVAHVLSSAIAKATRDADRFAMAEREASDWHAVQEAHVHERKFRLGHTSEMALAMLQQIKDSNGDLTDEQREECRYLEGAIRDEIRGRKLLNDAVRDEVMGARRRGAIVTLLDEGGIDDLNDDDLERVLNRLAVAIHDTKADKVIARTVPEGSDVAVTVVGLRTIDQGHSSALGIHSSDDDDEVDLWLEIPRTAG
;
A
#
# COMPACT_ATOMS: atom_id res chain seq x y z
N LEU A 1 -82.73 -13.36 13.70
CA LEU A 1 -81.52 -14.07 14.19
C LEU A 1 -80.54 -14.42 13.06
N VAL A 2 -80.97 -14.93 11.90
CA VAL A 2 -80.09 -15.27 10.76
C VAL A 2 -79.37 -14.05 10.13
N SER A 3 -80.06 -12.92 9.95
CA SER A 3 -79.47 -11.70 9.35
C SER A 3 -78.31 -11.10 10.17
N LEU A 4 -78.39 -11.12 11.51
CA LEU A 4 -77.34 -10.59 12.39
C LEU A 4 -76.07 -11.47 12.36
N GLY A 5 -76.22 -12.79 12.23
CA GLY A 5 -75.09 -13.72 12.10
C GLY A 5 -74.36 -13.61 10.77
N ILE A 6 -75.07 -13.31 9.68
CA ILE A 6 -74.48 -13.07 8.36
C ILE A 6 -73.68 -11.76 8.35
N VAL A 7 -74.21 -10.69 8.96
CA VAL A 7 -73.50 -9.40 9.07
C VAL A 7 -72.23 -9.54 9.93
N GLY A 8 -72.31 -10.25 11.05
CA GLY A 8 -71.15 -10.52 11.90
C GLY A 8 -70.08 -11.36 11.19
N SER A 9 -70.46 -12.45 10.53
CA SER A 9 -69.51 -13.28 9.78
C SER A 9 -68.88 -12.55 8.58
N ALA A 10 -69.66 -11.75 7.84
CA ALA A 10 -69.14 -10.91 6.76
C ALA A 10 -68.13 -9.88 7.29
N SER A 11 -68.39 -9.26 8.44
CA SER A 11 -67.43 -8.34 9.07
C SER A 11 -66.14 -9.04 9.51
N TRP A 12 -66.23 -10.26 10.05
CA TRP A 12 -65.05 -11.01 10.47
C TRP A 12 -64.20 -11.47 9.29
N VAL A 13 -64.83 -11.90 8.20
CA VAL A 13 -64.14 -12.24 6.95
C VAL A 13 -63.45 -11.02 6.35
N ALA A 14 -64.10 -9.86 6.36
CA ALA A 14 -63.50 -8.61 5.89
C ALA A 14 -62.27 -8.22 6.72
N VAL A 15 -62.37 -8.30 8.05
CA VAL A 15 -61.24 -8.03 8.97
C VAL A 15 -60.10 -9.03 8.74
N ALA A 16 -60.41 -10.32 8.64
CA ALA A 16 -59.42 -11.37 8.38
C ALA A 16 -58.72 -11.16 7.03
N HIS A 17 -59.45 -10.78 5.99
CA HIS A 17 -58.89 -10.57 4.66
C HIS A 17 -57.94 -9.36 4.61
N VAL A 18 -58.31 -8.26 5.27
CA VAL A 18 -57.45 -7.09 5.41
C VAL A 18 -56.19 -7.45 6.19
N LEU A 19 -56.32 -8.19 7.30
CA LEU A 19 -55.19 -8.62 8.12
C LEU A 19 -54.25 -9.55 7.35
N SER A 20 -54.78 -10.56 6.65
CA SER A 20 -53.98 -11.47 5.83
C SER A 20 -53.25 -10.75 4.70
N SER A 21 -53.92 -9.78 4.05
CA SER A 21 -53.32 -8.99 2.97
C SER A 21 -52.22 -8.06 3.48
N ALA A 22 -52.41 -7.45 4.66
CA ALA A 22 -51.41 -6.63 5.31
C ALA A 22 -50.17 -7.44 5.70
N ILE A 23 -50.35 -8.63 6.27
CA ILE A 23 -49.25 -9.54 6.64
C ILE A 23 -48.51 -10.04 5.38
N ALA A 24 -49.24 -10.43 4.33
CA ALA A 24 -48.64 -10.87 3.07
C ALA A 24 -47.89 -9.74 2.33
N LYS A 25 -48.27 -8.48 2.56
CA LYS A 25 -47.54 -7.32 2.04
C LYS A 25 -46.31 -7.01 2.89
N ALA A 26 -46.44 -7.02 4.21
CA ALA A 26 -45.34 -6.77 5.13
C ALA A 26 -44.21 -7.80 4.99
N THR A 27 -44.55 -9.07 4.76
CA THR A 27 -43.57 -10.13 4.46
C THR A 27 -42.84 -9.90 3.15
N ARG A 28 -43.55 -9.54 2.07
CA ARG A 28 -42.93 -9.20 0.78
C ARG A 28 -42.05 -7.95 0.84
N ASP A 29 -42.46 -6.95 1.60
CA ASP A 29 -41.67 -5.73 1.80
C ASP A 29 -40.42 -6.05 2.64
N ALA A 30 -40.54 -6.87 3.70
CA ALA A 30 -39.41 -7.35 4.49
C ALA A 30 -38.40 -8.17 3.65
N ASP A 31 -38.87 -9.04 2.75
CA ASP A 31 -38.00 -9.79 1.84
C ASP A 31 -37.25 -8.85 0.87
N ARG A 32 -37.92 -7.80 0.37
CA ARG A 32 -37.28 -6.79 -0.49
C ARG A 32 -36.23 -5.96 0.26
N PHE A 33 -36.50 -5.59 1.50
CA PHE A 33 -35.51 -4.90 2.34
C PHE A 33 -34.33 -5.83 2.68
N ALA A 34 -34.58 -7.10 2.98
CA ALA A 34 -33.53 -8.08 3.24
C ALA A 34 -32.66 -8.37 2.00
N MET A 35 -33.23 -8.35 0.79
CA MET A 35 -32.46 -8.45 -0.45
C MET A 35 -31.62 -7.19 -0.71
N ALA A 36 -32.17 -5.99 -0.50
CA ALA A 36 -31.43 -4.74 -0.64
C ALA A 36 -30.31 -4.59 0.41
N GLU A 37 -30.54 -5.08 1.63
CA GLU A 37 -29.54 -5.11 2.71
C GLU A 37 -28.41 -6.10 2.40
N ARG A 38 -28.70 -7.25 1.76
CA ARG A 38 -27.67 -8.20 1.29
C ARG A 38 -26.80 -7.59 0.17
N GLU A 39 -27.39 -6.84 -0.74
CA GLU A 39 -26.65 -6.16 -1.83
C GLU A 39 -25.78 -5.00 -1.29
N ALA A 40 -26.24 -4.32 -0.24
CA ALA A 40 -25.45 -3.28 0.47
C ALA A 40 -24.35 -3.87 1.38
N SER A 41 -24.59 -5.04 1.98
CA SER A 41 -23.63 -5.81 2.79
C SER A 41 -22.36 -6.14 2.01
N ASP A 42 -22.50 -6.57 0.75
CA ASP A 42 -21.36 -6.90 -0.11
C ASP A 42 -20.52 -5.66 -0.46
N TRP A 43 -21.16 -4.49 -0.59
CA TRP A 43 -20.49 -3.20 -0.81
C TRP A 43 -19.72 -2.70 0.42
N HIS A 44 -20.21 -2.99 1.63
CA HIS A 44 -19.54 -2.58 2.89
C HIS A 44 -18.38 -3.51 3.25
N ALA A 45 -18.49 -4.81 2.98
CA ALA A 45 -17.42 -5.78 3.26
C ALA A 45 -16.16 -5.55 2.39
N VAL A 46 -16.34 -5.12 1.14
CA VAL A 46 -15.22 -4.77 0.24
C VAL A 46 -14.53 -3.48 0.71
N GLN A 47 -15.28 -2.48 1.17
CA GLN A 47 -14.69 -1.23 1.67
C GLN A 47 -13.97 -1.39 3.03
N GLU A 48 -14.49 -2.21 3.95
CA GLU A 48 -13.81 -2.48 5.22
C GLU A 48 -12.52 -3.30 5.02
N ALA A 49 -12.47 -4.24 4.08
CA ALA A 49 -11.26 -5.02 3.77
C ALA A 49 -10.11 -4.13 3.28
N HIS A 50 -10.37 -3.19 2.36
CA HIS A 50 -9.35 -2.28 1.84
C HIS A 50 -8.89 -1.23 2.87
N VAL A 51 -9.80 -0.75 3.75
CA VAL A 51 -9.43 0.20 4.83
C VAL A 51 -8.61 -0.49 5.94
N HIS A 52 -8.86 -1.78 6.20
CA HIS A 52 -8.10 -2.54 7.20
C HIS A 52 -6.68 -2.86 6.70
N GLU A 53 -6.53 -3.21 5.43
CA GLU A 53 -5.22 -3.44 4.79
C GLU A 53 -4.37 -2.15 4.71
N ARG A 54 -5.02 -0.98 4.56
CA ARG A 54 -4.35 0.33 4.54
C ARG A 54 -3.90 0.82 5.92
N LYS A 55 -4.61 0.43 6.98
CA LYS A 55 -4.22 0.72 8.38
C LYS A 55 -3.13 -0.23 8.88
N PHE A 56 -3.05 -1.44 8.35
CA PHE A 56 -2.00 -2.41 8.68
C PHE A 56 -0.65 -2.09 7.98
N ARG A 57 -0.69 -1.55 6.75
CA ARG A 57 0.49 -1.18 5.94
C ARG A 57 1.39 -0.06 6.50
N LEU A 58 0.94 0.66 7.54
CA LEU A 58 1.70 1.74 8.22
C LEU A 58 2.46 1.28 9.48
N GLY A 59 2.32 -0.01 9.86
CA GLY A 59 2.82 -0.53 11.12
C GLY A 59 4.34 -0.71 11.15
N HIS A 60 4.91 -1.41 10.16
CA HIS A 60 6.24 -1.99 10.32
C HIS A 60 7.36 -0.96 10.54
N THR A 61 7.47 0.06 9.68
CA THR A 61 8.49 1.11 9.86
C THR A 61 8.25 1.94 11.11
N SER A 62 6.98 2.19 11.47
CA SER A 62 6.61 2.91 12.69
C SER A 62 6.96 2.13 13.96
N GLU A 63 6.73 0.81 13.95
CA GLU A 63 7.06 -0.12 15.03
C GLU A 63 8.58 -0.25 15.23
N MET A 64 9.32 -0.40 14.13
CA MET A 64 10.80 -0.43 14.18
C MET A 64 11.38 0.89 14.69
N ALA A 65 10.86 2.02 14.22
CA ALA A 65 11.28 3.34 14.69
C ALA A 65 10.99 3.53 16.18
N LEU A 66 9.81 3.10 16.65
CA LEU A 66 9.45 3.16 18.07
C LEU A 66 10.40 2.32 18.94
N ALA A 67 10.73 1.10 18.50
CA ALA A 67 11.68 0.25 19.20
C ALA A 67 13.06 0.90 19.33
N MET A 68 13.57 1.50 18.25
CA MET A 68 14.84 2.21 18.26
C MET A 68 14.80 3.46 19.16
N LEU A 69 13.72 4.26 19.12
CA LEU A 69 13.55 5.42 20.00
C LEU A 69 13.52 5.01 21.48
N GLN A 70 12.88 3.89 21.79
CA GLN A 70 12.87 3.33 23.14
C GLN A 70 14.27 2.93 23.58
N GLN A 71 15.05 2.29 22.70
CA GLN A 71 16.43 1.93 22.95
C GLN A 71 17.33 3.16 23.16
N ILE A 72 17.16 4.22 22.37
CA ILE A 72 17.86 5.51 22.54
C ILE A 72 17.55 6.11 23.91
N LYS A 73 16.28 6.08 24.34
CA LYS A 73 15.88 6.56 25.66
C LYS A 73 16.54 5.74 26.77
N ASP A 74 16.52 4.42 26.65
CA ASP A 74 17.02 3.51 27.68
C ASP A 74 18.56 3.54 27.78
N SER A 75 19.27 3.82 26.68
CA SER A 75 20.73 4.05 26.67
C SER A 75 21.13 5.50 26.96
N ASN A 76 20.16 6.40 27.18
CA ASN A 76 20.38 7.84 27.32
C ASN A 76 21.22 8.43 26.17
N GLY A 77 21.01 7.91 24.94
CA GLY A 77 21.72 8.33 23.73
C GLY A 77 23.10 7.71 23.52
N ASP A 78 23.59 6.86 24.42
CA ASP A 78 24.85 6.13 24.23
C ASP A 78 24.64 4.93 23.29
N LEU A 79 24.67 5.21 21.99
CA LEU A 79 24.52 4.21 20.94
C LEU A 79 25.89 3.72 20.46
N THR A 80 25.99 2.40 20.28
CA THR A 80 27.07 1.75 19.52
C THR A 80 27.06 2.19 18.06
N ASP A 81 28.17 2.03 17.35
CA ASP A 81 28.26 2.43 15.94
C ASP A 81 27.28 1.66 15.04
N GLU A 82 27.04 0.37 15.34
CA GLU A 82 26.03 -0.46 14.67
C GLU A 82 24.61 0.09 14.88
N GLN A 83 24.27 0.49 16.11
CA GLN A 83 22.96 1.11 16.41
C GLN A 83 22.80 2.47 15.73
N ARG A 84 23.86 3.26 15.63
CA ARG A 84 23.83 4.54 14.89
C ARG A 84 23.60 4.32 13.40
N GLU A 85 24.16 3.24 12.85
CA GLU A 85 23.93 2.87 11.47
C GLU A 85 22.50 2.41 11.22
N GLU A 86 21.96 1.57 12.10
CA GLU A 86 20.55 1.18 12.04
C GLU A 86 19.61 2.39 12.14
N CYS A 87 19.93 3.39 12.98
CA CYS A 87 19.20 4.66 13.00
C CYS A 87 19.20 5.39 11.65
N ARG A 88 20.32 5.38 10.90
CA ARG A 88 20.38 5.99 9.56
C ARG A 88 19.53 5.22 8.56
N TYR A 89 19.51 3.88 8.64
CA TYR A 89 18.65 3.08 7.77
C TYR A 89 17.16 3.31 8.06
N LEU A 90 16.79 3.43 9.34
CA LEU A 90 15.43 3.75 9.76
C LEU A 90 15.00 5.15 9.32
N GLU A 91 15.87 6.15 9.42
CA GLU A 91 15.59 7.49 8.88
C GLU A 91 15.31 7.45 7.37
N GLY A 92 16.15 6.73 6.62
CA GLY A 92 15.94 6.51 5.20
C GLY A 92 14.57 5.86 4.92
N ALA A 93 14.19 4.85 5.72
CA ALA A 93 12.91 4.15 5.56
C ALA A 93 11.71 5.09 5.84
N ILE A 94 11.81 5.94 6.86
CA ILE A 94 10.76 6.95 7.15
C ILE A 94 10.65 7.96 6.01
N ARG A 95 11.77 8.39 5.43
CA ARG A 95 11.76 9.30 4.28
C ARG A 95 11.10 8.67 3.06
N ASP A 96 11.35 7.39 2.83
CA ASP A 96 10.69 6.67 1.75
C ASP A 96 9.20 6.52 2.02
N GLU A 97 8.76 6.23 3.26
CA GLU A 97 7.33 6.22 3.58
C GLU A 97 6.63 7.54 3.24
N ILE A 98 7.33 8.66 3.45
CA ILE A 98 6.80 9.99 3.15
C ILE A 98 6.79 10.26 1.64
N ARG A 99 7.80 9.79 0.89
CA ARG A 99 8.03 10.17 -0.53
C ARG A 99 7.67 9.12 -1.56
N GLY A 100 7.64 7.85 -1.16
CA GLY A 100 7.48 6.68 -2.02
C GLY A 100 6.01 6.34 -2.30
N ARG A 101 5.05 6.84 -1.51
CA ARG A 101 3.60 6.65 -1.72
C ARG A 101 3.22 5.24 -2.23
N LYS A 102 2.80 5.10 -3.50
CA LYS A 102 2.36 3.83 -4.09
C LYS A 102 3.51 2.90 -4.48
N LEU A 103 4.77 3.37 -4.48
CA LEU A 103 5.96 2.52 -4.71
C LEU A 103 6.28 1.56 -3.56
N LEU A 104 5.60 1.66 -2.43
CA LEU A 104 5.91 0.87 -1.23
C LEU A 104 4.79 -0.14 -0.93
N ASN A 105 5.02 -1.40 -1.29
CA ASN A 105 4.39 -2.56 -0.66
C ASN A 105 5.39 -3.27 0.26
N ASP A 106 4.94 -4.33 0.94
CA ASP A 106 5.78 -5.07 1.89
C ASP A 106 7.02 -5.69 1.21
N ALA A 107 6.86 -6.23 -0.01
CA ALA A 107 7.97 -6.81 -0.76
C ALA A 107 9.05 -5.75 -1.10
N VAL A 108 8.66 -4.57 -1.60
CA VAL A 108 9.61 -3.48 -1.88
C VAL A 108 10.27 -3.00 -0.60
N ARG A 109 9.52 -2.88 0.51
CA ARG A 109 10.06 -2.47 1.81
C ARG A 109 11.16 -3.43 2.30
N ASP A 110 10.90 -4.74 2.22
CA ASP A 110 11.84 -5.76 2.64
C ASP A 110 13.12 -5.72 1.81
N GLU A 111 13.00 -5.61 0.49
CA GLU A 111 14.16 -5.57 -0.40
C GLU A 111 14.96 -4.27 -0.28
N VAL A 112 14.30 -3.13 -0.06
CA VAL A 112 14.98 -1.85 0.23
C VAL A 112 15.79 -1.94 1.52
N MET A 113 15.21 -2.51 2.58
CA MET A 113 15.92 -2.71 3.84
C MET A 113 17.07 -3.71 3.69
N GLY A 114 16.87 -4.78 2.91
CA GLY A 114 17.91 -5.72 2.55
C GLY A 114 19.07 -5.04 1.83
N ALA A 115 18.80 -4.20 0.83
CA ALA A 115 19.81 -3.45 0.09
C ALA A 115 20.58 -2.47 0.99
N ARG A 116 19.88 -1.74 1.86
CA ARG A 116 20.51 -0.81 2.83
C ARG A 116 21.44 -1.51 3.79
N ARG A 117 21.05 -2.67 4.32
CA ARG A 117 21.91 -3.50 5.18
C ARG A 117 23.15 -4.03 4.45
N ARG A 118 23.12 -4.13 3.12
CA ARG A 118 24.31 -4.43 2.29
C ARG A 118 25.20 -3.21 2.04
N GLY A 119 24.80 -2.03 2.51
CA GLY A 119 25.50 -0.76 2.32
C GLY A 119 24.96 0.10 1.18
N ALA A 120 23.93 -0.33 0.45
CA ALA A 120 23.42 0.42 -0.69
C ALA A 120 22.55 1.62 -0.27
N ILE A 121 22.67 2.73 -1.00
CA ILE A 121 21.82 3.91 -0.85
C ILE A 121 20.61 3.78 -1.78
N VAL A 122 19.42 3.52 -1.22
CA VAL A 122 18.19 3.42 -2.01
C VAL A 122 17.34 4.69 -1.87
N THR A 123 16.87 5.22 -3.00
CA THR A 123 15.95 6.37 -3.08
C THR A 123 14.72 6.00 -3.90
N LEU A 124 13.53 6.11 -3.30
CA LEU A 124 12.25 5.93 -3.97
C LEU A 124 11.55 7.29 -4.16
N LEU A 125 11.06 7.57 -5.36
CA LEU A 125 10.35 8.82 -5.67
C LEU A 125 9.03 8.54 -6.37
N ASP A 126 7.92 8.86 -5.70
CA ASP A 126 6.59 8.80 -6.27
C ASP A 126 5.93 10.19 -6.32
N GLU A 127 5.92 10.77 -7.52
CA GLU A 127 5.26 12.04 -7.85
C GLU A 127 3.87 11.83 -8.47
N GLY A 128 3.30 10.62 -8.34
CA GLY A 128 1.90 10.30 -8.65
C GLY A 128 1.75 9.60 -9.99
N GLY A 129 2.87 9.19 -10.59
CA GLY A 129 2.90 8.66 -11.94
C GLY A 129 2.20 7.31 -12.12
N ILE A 130 1.86 6.63 -11.02
CA ILE A 130 1.19 5.33 -11.01
C ILE A 130 -0.16 5.36 -10.27
N ASP A 131 -0.73 6.56 -10.07
CA ASP A 131 -1.99 6.70 -9.33
C ASP A 131 -3.19 6.09 -10.08
N ASP A 132 -3.12 6.02 -11.41
CA ASP A 132 -4.10 5.45 -12.34
C ASP A 132 -4.01 3.93 -12.57
N LEU A 133 -2.96 3.25 -12.07
CA LEU A 133 -2.84 1.79 -12.22
C LEU A 133 -3.93 1.07 -11.40
N ASN A 134 -4.52 0.02 -12.00
CA ASN A 134 -5.36 -0.93 -11.27
C ASN A 134 -4.51 -1.79 -10.32
N ASP A 135 -5.15 -2.49 -9.39
CA ASP A 135 -4.46 -3.23 -8.33
C ASP A 135 -3.54 -4.34 -8.88
N ASP A 136 -3.96 -5.07 -9.92
CA ASP A 136 -3.17 -6.15 -10.53
C ASP A 136 -1.90 -5.61 -11.21
N ASP A 137 -2.02 -4.52 -11.97
CA ASP A 137 -0.89 -3.87 -12.62
C ASP A 137 0.05 -3.21 -11.62
N LEU A 138 -0.50 -2.58 -10.58
CA LEU A 138 0.29 -2.01 -9.49
C LEU A 138 1.09 -3.11 -8.79
N GLU A 139 0.46 -4.20 -8.38
CA GLU A 139 1.13 -5.32 -7.71
C GLU A 139 2.24 -5.92 -8.60
N ARG A 140 1.97 -6.12 -9.89
CA ARG A 140 2.98 -6.59 -10.86
C ARG A 140 4.18 -5.64 -10.96
N VAL A 141 3.93 -4.34 -11.07
CA VAL A 141 4.99 -3.31 -11.15
C VAL A 141 5.83 -3.33 -9.88
N LEU A 142 5.21 -3.38 -8.71
CA LEU A 142 5.91 -3.39 -7.42
C LEU A 142 6.70 -4.67 -7.18
N ASN A 143 6.15 -5.83 -7.53
CA ASN A 143 6.88 -7.09 -7.42
C ASN A 143 8.10 -7.13 -8.34
N ARG A 144 7.98 -6.58 -9.56
CA ARG A 144 9.11 -6.47 -10.48
C ARG A 144 10.17 -5.46 -9.99
N LEU A 145 9.74 -4.38 -9.32
CA LEU A 145 10.64 -3.46 -8.64
C LEU A 145 11.38 -4.13 -7.48
N ALA A 146 10.68 -4.90 -6.64
CA ALA A 146 11.29 -5.64 -5.54
C ALA A 146 12.36 -6.61 -6.04
N VAL A 147 12.08 -7.40 -7.08
CA VAL A 147 13.07 -8.29 -7.72
C VAL A 147 14.28 -7.53 -8.24
N ALA A 148 14.08 -6.37 -8.88
CA ALA A 148 15.19 -5.56 -9.37
C ALA A 148 16.10 -5.03 -8.24
N ILE A 149 15.52 -4.66 -7.09
CA ILE A 149 16.26 -4.23 -5.89
C ILE A 149 16.95 -5.42 -5.22
N HIS A 150 16.35 -6.60 -5.25
CA HIS A 150 16.93 -7.83 -4.75
C HIS A 150 18.21 -8.21 -5.52
N ASP A 151 18.10 -8.27 -6.85
CA ASP A 151 19.14 -8.80 -7.75
C ASP A 151 20.33 -7.84 -7.92
N THR A 152 20.11 -6.54 -7.75
CA THR A 152 21.15 -5.53 -7.97
C THR A 152 22.24 -5.53 -6.90
N LYS A 153 23.47 -5.29 -7.35
CA LYS A 153 24.66 -5.07 -6.50
C LYS A 153 25.18 -3.63 -6.60
N ALA A 154 24.34 -2.72 -7.08
CA ALA A 154 24.64 -1.30 -7.14
C ALA A 154 24.82 -0.72 -5.73
N ASP A 155 25.76 0.21 -5.59
CA ASP A 155 26.01 0.96 -4.35
C ASP A 155 24.91 2.01 -4.12
N LYS A 156 24.24 2.44 -5.18
CA LYS A 156 23.14 3.40 -5.14
C LYS A 156 22.03 2.98 -6.10
N VAL A 157 20.78 2.97 -5.63
CA VAL A 157 19.60 2.59 -6.41
C VAL A 157 18.58 3.71 -6.35
N ILE A 158 18.12 4.17 -7.50
CA ILE A 158 17.11 5.22 -7.65
C ILE A 158 15.94 4.61 -8.42
N ALA A 159 14.77 4.52 -7.77
CA ALA A 159 13.53 4.15 -8.43
C ALA A 159 12.57 5.34 -8.45
N ARG A 160 12.03 5.67 -9.63
CA ARG A 160 11.15 6.82 -9.81
C ARG A 160 9.93 6.44 -10.65
N THR A 161 8.75 6.87 -10.21
CA THR A 161 7.54 6.79 -11.03
C THR A 161 7.64 7.71 -12.25
N VAL A 162 7.23 7.22 -13.41
CA VAL A 162 7.13 8.02 -14.63
C VAL A 162 5.73 8.65 -14.69
N PRO A 163 5.59 9.93 -15.07
CA PRO A 163 4.29 10.58 -15.18
C PRO A 163 3.29 9.81 -16.04
N GLU A 164 2.00 10.00 -15.75
CA GLU A 164 0.89 9.40 -16.49
C GLU A 164 1.01 9.69 -18.00
N GLY A 165 0.60 8.71 -18.82
CA GLY A 165 0.64 8.79 -20.29
C GLY A 165 1.92 8.24 -20.95
N SER A 166 2.91 7.78 -20.18
CA SER A 166 4.01 6.94 -20.68
C SER A 166 3.58 5.46 -20.74
N ASP A 167 4.26 4.63 -21.55
CA ASP A 167 4.13 3.15 -21.47
C ASP A 167 4.90 2.56 -20.29
N VAL A 168 5.76 3.37 -19.64
CA VAL A 168 6.58 2.99 -18.49
C VAL A 168 5.91 3.47 -17.20
N ALA A 169 5.90 2.63 -16.18
CA ALA A 169 5.42 2.95 -14.83
C ALA A 169 6.56 3.47 -13.94
N VAL A 170 7.69 2.77 -13.95
CA VAL A 170 8.82 3.03 -13.06
C VAL A 170 10.13 2.87 -13.82
N THR A 171 11.05 3.81 -13.62
CA THR A 171 12.45 3.62 -14.00
C THR A 171 13.28 3.29 -12.77
N VAL A 172 14.24 2.39 -12.93
CA VAL A 172 15.19 1.99 -11.90
C VAL A 172 16.60 2.15 -12.45
N VAL A 173 17.40 2.94 -11.75
CA VAL A 173 18.81 3.17 -12.06
C VAL A 173 19.64 2.70 -10.89
N GLY A 174 20.54 1.75 -11.14
CA GLY A 174 21.57 1.32 -10.19
C GLY A 174 22.92 1.88 -10.61
N LEU A 175 23.62 2.49 -9.68
CA LEU A 175 24.94 3.08 -9.85
C LEU A 175 25.95 2.34 -8.97
N ARG A 176 27.13 2.07 -9.53
CA ARG A 176 28.29 1.54 -8.81
C ARG A 176 29.35 2.62 -8.74
N THR A 177 29.88 2.85 -7.55
CA THR A 177 30.97 3.79 -7.36
C THR A 177 32.28 3.11 -7.72
N ILE A 178 33.02 3.69 -8.68
CA ILE A 178 34.35 3.19 -9.03
C ILE A 178 35.35 3.78 -8.03
N ASP A 179 35.91 2.94 -7.16
CA ASP A 179 36.98 3.35 -6.25
C ASP A 179 38.26 3.63 -7.06
N GLN A 180 38.42 4.88 -7.50
CA GLN A 180 39.66 5.35 -8.08
C GLN A 180 40.70 5.48 -6.94
N GLY A 181 41.48 4.43 -6.75
CA GLY A 181 42.64 4.42 -5.86
C GLY A 181 43.54 5.63 -6.13
N HIS A 182 43.54 6.56 -5.17
CA HIS A 182 44.42 7.71 -4.99
C HIS A 182 44.21 8.98 -5.86
N SER A 183 43.91 10.06 -5.12
CA SER A 183 44.30 11.47 -5.32
C SER A 183 43.26 12.39 -5.98
N SER A 184 42.52 13.11 -5.13
CA SER A 184 42.32 14.55 -5.40
C SER A 184 42.50 15.36 -4.12
N ALA A 185 43.65 16.03 -4.02
CA ALA A 185 43.99 16.94 -2.93
C ALA A 185 43.46 18.36 -3.16
N LEU A 186 42.65 18.61 -4.19
CA LEU A 186 42.11 19.94 -4.49
C LEU A 186 40.73 19.83 -5.13
N GLY A 187 39.72 20.27 -4.41
CA GLY A 187 38.50 20.81 -5.02
C GLY A 187 37.32 19.85 -5.09
N ILE A 188 36.19 20.38 -4.62
CA ILE A 188 34.82 19.90 -4.72
C ILE A 188 34.54 19.34 -6.13
N HIS A 189 34.55 18.02 -6.25
CA HIS A 189 33.88 17.30 -7.33
C HIS A 189 32.71 16.56 -6.71
N SER A 190 31.53 16.71 -7.29
CA SER A 190 30.37 15.89 -6.91
C SER A 190 30.74 14.43 -7.10
N SER A 191 30.54 13.61 -6.07
CA SER A 191 30.77 12.16 -6.07
C SER A 191 30.01 11.41 -7.18
N ASP A 192 29.10 12.07 -7.90
CA ASP A 192 28.29 11.49 -8.97
C ASP A 192 29.05 11.35 -10.32
N ASP A 193 30.22 11.99 -10.52
CA ASP A 193 30.99 11.89 -11.78
C ASP A 193 31.76 10.56 -11.93
N ASP A 194 31.95 9.81 -10.83
CA ASP A 194 32.68 8.54 -10.80
C ASP A 194 31.74 7.30 -10.72
N ASP A 195 30.43 7.51 -10.83
CA ASP A 195 29.41 6.47 -10.76
C ASP A 195 29.15 5.85 -12.15
N GLU A 196 29.29 4.53 -12.28
CA GLU A 196 28.92 3.78 -13.48
C GLU A 196 27.53 3.17 -13.35
N VAL A 197 26.75 3.18 -14.44
CA VAL A 197 25.41 2.57 -14.46
C VAL A 197 25.54 1.04 -14.54
N ASP A 198 25.19 0.37 -13.44
CA ASP A 198 25.16 -1.09 -13.31
C ASP A 198 23.77 -1.68 -13.64
N LEU A 199 22.72 -0.90 -13.42
CA LEU A 199 21.35 -1.29 -13.71
C LEU A 199 20.62 -0.13 -14.39
N TRP A 200 20.01 -0.43 -15.53
CA TRP A 200 18.97 0.39 -16.15
C TRP A 200 17.77 -0.49 -16.44
N LEU A 201 16.64 -0.21 -15.78
CA LEU A 201 15.41 -0.96 -15.95
C LEU A 201 14.22 -0.03 -16.08
N GLU A 202 13.40 -0.29 -17.09
CA GLU A 202 12.07 0.28 -17.24
C GLU A 202 11.03 -0.81 -16.95
N ILE A 203 10.11 -0.51 -16.04
CA ILE A 203 9.00 -1.40 -15.69
C ILE A 203 7.74 -0.88 -16.40
N PRO A 204 7.16 -1.64 -17.35
CA PRO A 204 6.03 -1.18 -18.13
C PRO A 204 4.74 -1.15 -17.31
N ARG A 205 3.83 -0.25 -17.69
CA ARG A 205 2.50 -0.06 -17.06
C ARG A 205 1.57 -1.24 -17.27
N THR A 206 1.71 -1.95 -18.37
CA THR A 206 0.93 -3.15 -18.70
C THR A 206 1.85 -4.33 -18.95
N ALA A 207 1.33 -5.54 -18.79
CA ALA A 207 2.00 -6.73 -19.32
C ALA A 207 1.93 -6.69 -20.86
N GLY A 208 3.09 -6.68 -21.50
CA GLY A 208 3.21 -6.79 -22.97
C GLY A 208 2.85 -8.17 -23.49
#